data_AF-A0A934XEM3-F1
#
_entry.id   AF-A0A934XEM3-F1
#
_cell.length_a   1.000
_cell.length_b   1.000
_cell.length_c   1.000
_cell.angle_alpha   90.00
_cell.angle_beta   90.00
_cell.angle_gamma   90.00
#
_symmetry.space_group_name_H-M   'P 1'
#
loop_
_entity.id
_entity.type
_entity.pdbx_description
1 polymer ?
#
loop_
_entity_poly.entity_id
_entity_poly.type
_entity_poly.pdbx_seq_one_letter_code
_entity_poly.pdbx_strand_id
1 'polypeptide(L)'
;MKKPILGWVLGACICANAWPSEAPFISTGDEISYLGLREADFVPLVANIKRISRPLKGPRGELGKWTKPGEPYLGQPFVNTYFVESGKVSRIEKSWASSSAECGSGQWFETAIQQINQMHGEGQQFYADIDSRLSPRSAMWVIQEAQVSLFGDMTPGKCSMRLVFKPNVTNDGSEL
;
A
#
# COMPACT_ATOMS: atom_id res chain seq x y z
N MET A 1 -31.41 -57.86 -36.65
CA MET A 1 -32.14 -56.97 -35.71
C MET A 1 -31.39 -56.92 -34.39
N LYS A 2 -30.79 -55.77 -34.05
CA LYS A 2 -30.52 -55.20 -32.71
C LYS A 2 -29.48 -54.08 -32.87
N LYS A 3 -29.89 -52.83 -32.64
CA LYS A 3 -29.05 -51.62 -32.57
C LYS A 3 -28.74 -51.33 -31.09
N PRO A 4 -27.54 -50.82 -30.75
CA PRO A 4 -27.35 -49.92 -29.61
C PRO A 4 -26.87 -48.55 -30.13
N ILE A 5 -27.73 -47.52 -30.11
CA ILE A 5 -27.86 -46.45 -29.09
C ILE A 5 -26.60 -45.57 -28.99
N LEU A 6 -26.71 -44.41 -29.62
CA LEU A 6 -25.85 -43.22 -29.54
C LEU A 6 -25.66 -42.79 -28.08
N GLY A 7 -24.41 -42.78 -27.61
CA GLY A 7 -24.00 -42.06 -26.40
C GLY A 7 -23.85 -40.58 -26.71
N TRP A 8 -24.68 -39.74 -26.07
CA TRP A 8 -24.56 -38.30 -26.12
C TRP A 8 -23.37 -37.86 -25.27
N VAL A 9 -22.34 -37.29 -25.90
CA VAL A 9 -21.27 -36.59 -25.19
C VAL A 9 -21.77 -35.18 -24.89
N LEU A 10 -22.25 -34.97 -23.68
CA LEU A 10 -22.43 -33.64 -23.10
C LEU A 10 -21.04 -33.04 -22.87
N GLY A 11 -20.57 -32.25 -23.82
CA GLY A 11 -19.40 -31.39 -23.63
C GLY A 11 -19.73 -30.35 -22.56
N ALA A 12 -19.23 -30.56 -21.35
CA ALA A 12 -19.27 -29.56 -20.30
C ALA A 12 -18.40 -28.37 -20.74
N CYS A 13 -19.04 -27.22 -20.98
CA CYS A 13 -18.35 -25.94 -21.01
C CYS A 13 -17.74 -25.72 -19.63
N ILE A 14 -16.44 -25.97 -19.50
CA ILE A 14 -15.65 -25.47 -18.37
C ILE A 14 -15.57 -23.96 -18.57
N CYS A 15 -16.49 -23.23 -17.93
CA CYS A 15 -16.26 -21.83 -17.63
C CYS A 15 -15.09 -21.80 -16.65
N ALA A 16 -13.86 -21.75 -17.16
CA ALA A 16 -12.72 -21.35 -16.37
C ALA A 16 -13.06 -19.95 -15.86
N ASN A 17 -13.43 -19.87 -14.58
CA ASN A 17 -13.49 -18.61 -13.87
C ASN A 17 -12.09 -18.00 -14.00
N ALA A 18 -11.93 -17.08 -14.94
CA ALA A 18 -10.81 -16.17 -15.01
C ALA A 18 -10.91 -15.29 -13.76
N TRP A 19 -10.40 -15.81 -12.64
CA TRP A 19 -10.00 -14.95 -11.55
C TRP A 19 -8.94 -14.02 -12.13
N PRO A 20 -9.10 -12.69 -12.05
CA PRO A 20 -8.00 -11.81 -12.35
C PRO A 20 -6.92 -12.11 -11.30
N SER A 21 -5.94 -12.93 -11.68
CA SER A 21 -4.69 -13.09 -10.96
C SER A 21 -3.82 -11.87 -11.22
N GLU A 22 -4.37 -10.67 -10.98
CA GLU A 22 -3.55 -9.48 -10.85
C GLU A 22 -2.69 -9.72 -9.62
N ALA A 23 -1.43 -10.05 -9.87
CA ALA A 23 -0.43 -10.17 -8.84
C ALA A 23 -0.56 -8.93 -7.95
N PRO A 24 -0.72 -9.11 -6.64
CA PRO A 24 -1.11 -8.00 -5.81
C PRO A 24 0.10 -7.06 -5.71
N PHE A 25 0.02 -5.94 -6.40
CA PHE A 25 1.14 -5.04 -6.67
C PHE A 25 1.09 -3.82 -5.77
N ILE A 26 2.25 -3.35 -5.33
CA ILE A 26 2.37 -2.06 -4.67
C ILE A 26 2.57 -0.96 -5.72
N SER A 27 1.54 -0.15 -5.98
CA SER A 27 1.75 1.14 -6.65
C SER A 27 2.46 2.12 -5.71
N THR A 28 3.47 2.78 -6.26
CA THR A 28 4.22 3.87 -5.61
C THR A 28 4.27 5.12 -6.49
N GLY A 29 4.01 5.00 -7.80
CA GLY A 29 4.19 6.09 -8.76
C GLY A 29 3.09 7.15 -8.67
N ASP A 30 1.82 6.72 -8.59
CA ASP A 30 0.68 7.64 -8.53
C ASP A 30 0.74 8.48 -7.25
N GLU A 31 1.09 7.87 -6.11
CA GLU A 31 1.20 8.56 -4.83
C GLU A 31 2.29 9.61 -4.82
N ILE A 32 3.46 9.28 -5.39
CA ILE A 32 4.56 10.22 -5.50
C ILE A 32 4.12 11.42 -6.34
N SER A 33 3.40 11.20 -7.45
CA SER A 33 2.91 12.28 -8.32
C SER A 33 1.93 13.24 -7.64
N TYR A 34 1.25 12.80 -6.58
CA TYR A 34 0.31 13.64 -5.82
C TYR A 34 0.99 14.51 -4.77
N LEU A 35 2.23 14.20 -4.38
CA LEU A 35 2.95 15.00 -3.40
C LEU A 35 3.20 16.41 -3.95
N GLY A 36 2.98 17.43 -3.10
CA GLY A 36 3.14 18.85 -3.47
C GLY A 36 1.98 19.45 -4.27
N LEU A 37 1.05 18.65 -4.81
CA LEU A 37 -0.14 19.15 -5.49
C LEU A 37 -1.04 19.91 -4.51
N ARG A 38 -1.71 20.96 -5.01
CA ARG A 38 -2.71 21.69 -4.22
C ARG A 38 -3.93 20.81 -4.00
N GLU A 39 -4.63 21.06 -2.89
CA GLU A 39 -5.86 20.35 -2.53
C GLU A 39 -6.90 20.36 -3.66
N ALA A 40 -7.06 21.49 -4.36
CA ALA A 40 -7.98 21.63 -5.49
C ALA A 40 -7.57 20.82 -6.73
N ASP A 41 -6.28 20.56 -6.91
CA ASP A 41 -5.75 19.90 -8.11
C ASP A 41 -5.71 18.38 -7.92
N PHE A 42 -5.42 17.89 -6.71
CA PHE A 42 -5.29 16.45 -6.47
C PHE A 42 -6.64 15.75 -6.25
N VAL A 43 -7.60 16.39 -5.57
CA VAL A 43 -8.90 15.75 -5.23
C VAL A 43 -9.64 15.22 -6.47
N PRO A 44 -9.68 15.94 -7.61
CA PRO A 44 -10.30 15.43 -8.83
C PRO A 44 -9.56 14.23 -9.47
N LEU A 45 -8.26 14.07 -9.20
CA LEU A 45 -7.44 13.00 -9.78
C LEU A 45 -7.62 11.66 -9.07
N VAL A 46 -8.06 11.67 -7.81
CA VAL A 46 -8.18 10.47 -6.98
C VAL A 46 -9.62 9.97 -6.97
N ALA A 47 -9.89 8.90 -7.72
CA ALA A 47 -11.19 8.26 -7.73
C ALA A 47 -11.59 7.75 -6.32
N ASN A 48 -12.87 7.90 -5.98
CA ASN A 48 -13.48 7.47 -4.71
C ASN A 48 -12.87 8.09 -3.44
N ILE A 49 -12.19 9.24 -3.58
CA ILE A 49 -11.69 9.98 -2.43
C ILE A 49 -12.85 10.58 -1.60
N LYS A 50 -12.73 10.54 -0.29
CA LYS A 50 -13.71 11.03 0.67
C LYS A 50 -13.05 12.01 1.63
N ARG A 51 -13.77 13.07 1.99
CA ARG A 51 -13.33 13.98 3.04
C ARG A 51 -13.54 13.33 4.41
N ILE A 52 -12.53 13.38 5.26
CA ILE A 52 -12.61 12.93 6.66
C ILE A 52 -13.31 14.02 7.47
N SER A 53 -14.36 13.66 8.19
CA SER A 53 -15.16 14.61 8.98
C SER A 53 -14.37 15.27 10.11
N ARG A 54 -13.47 14.52 10.74
CA ARG A 54 -12.52 14.99 11.75
C ARG A 54 -11.10 14.72 11.25
N PRO A 55 -10.39 15.74 10.71
CA PRO A 55 -9.07 15.53 10.16
C PRO A 55 -8.10 14.88 11.16
N LEU A 56 -7.33 13.90 10.67
CA LEU A 56 -6.32 13.21 11.47
C LEU A 56 -5.10 14.12 11.65
N LYS A 57 -4.55 14.22 12.85
CA LYS A 57 -3.33 15.01 13.09
C LYS A 57 -2.11 14.17 12.72
N GLY A 58 -1.29 14.69 11.81
CA GLY A 58 0.00 14.12 11.46
C GLY A 58 1.10 14.55 12.43
N PRO A 59 2.27 13.88 12.40
CA PRO A 59 3.36 14.13 13.34
C PRO A 59 3.99 15.53 13.29
N ARG A 60 3.90 16.25 12.17
CA ARG A 60 4.46 17.60 11.99
C ARG A 60 3.37 18.68 11.91
N GLY A 61 2.15 18.36 12.32
CA GLY A 61 1.00 19.28 12.25
C GLY A 61 0.24 19.22 10.93
N GLU A 62 0.66 18.38 9.98
CA GLU A 62 -0.11 18.12 8.76
C GLU A 62 -1.49 17.53 9.09
N LEU A 63 -2.52 17.85 8.29
CA LEU A 63 -3.90 17.39 8.55
C LEU A 63 -4.31 16.35 7.52
N GLY A 64 -4.56 15.12 7.97
CA GLY A 64 -5.18 14.04 7.20
C GLY A 64 -6.62 14.39 6.91
N LYS A 65 -6.85 15.06 5.77
CA LYS A 65 -8.15 15.61 5.39
C LYS A 65 -8.95 14.67 4.50
N TRP A 66 -8.28 13.79 3.78
CA TRP A 66 -8.91 12.96 2.76
C TRP A 66 -8.51 11.51 2.90
N THR A 67 -9.40 10.61 2.49
CA THR A 67 -9.18 9.17 2.53
C THR A 67 -9.72 8.48 1.29
N LYS A 68 -9.05 7.41 0.87
CA LYS A 68 -9.52 6.46 -0.14
C LYS A 68 -9.51 5.07 0.51
N PRO A 69 -10.66 4.56 0.99
CA PRO A 69 -10.72 3.27 1.68
C PRO A 69 -10.81 2.10 0.71
N GLY A 70 -10.28 0.94 1.12
CA GLY A 70 -10.50 -0.34 0.45
C GLY A 70 -9.70 -0.51 -0.84
N GLU A 71 -8.59 0.21 -0.99
CA GLU A 71 -7.74 0.06 -2.16
C GLU A 71 -6.88 -1.22 -2.00
N PRO A 72 -6.92 -2.14 -2.98
CA PRO A 72 -6.22 -3.42 -2.84
C PRO A 72 -4.71 -3.22 -3.03
N TYR A 73 -3.92 -3.56 -2.01
CA TYR A 73 -2.46 -3.65 -2.06
C TYR A 73 -2.02 -4.94 -1.38
N LEU A 74 -1.12 -5.71 -2.02
CA LEU A 74 -0.73 -7.04 -1.53
C LEU A 74 -1.94 -7.98 -1.23
N GLY A 75 -3.06 -7.78 -1.92
CA GLY A 75 -4.28 -8.56 -1.73
C GLY A 75 -5.07 -8.17 -0.49
N GLN A 76 -4.68 -7.08 0.19
CA GLN A 76 -5.31 -6.56 1.40
C GLN A 76 -5.97 -5.20 1.13
N PRO A 77 -7.07 -4.88 1.84
CA PRO A 77 -7.80 -3.63 1.64
C PRO A 77 -7.17 -2.49 2.46
N PHE A 78 -6.23 -1.76 1.86
CA PHE A 78 -5.62 -0.61 2.51
C PHE A 78 -6.56 0.60 2.54
N VAL A 79 -6.33 1.44 3.53
CA VAL A 79 -6.90 2.78 3.61
C VAL A 79 -5.80 3.79 3.30
N ASN A 80 -5.97 4.57 2.25
CA ASN A 80 -5.10 5.70 2.00
C ASN A 80 -5.62 6.91 2.78
N THR A 81 -4.71 7.68 3.36
CA THR A 81 -4.95 8.97 3.99
C THR A 81 -4.02 10.00 3.37
N TYR A 82 -4.58 11.11 2.89
CA TYR A 82 -3.84 12.21 2.28
C TYR A 82 -3.80 13.36 3.28
N PHE A 83 -2.59 13.69 3.71
CA PHE A 83 -2.31 14.77 4.64
C PHE A 83 -1.95 16.04 3.88
N VAL A 84 -2.53 17.15 4.32
CA VAL A 84 -2.40 18.47 3.71
C VAL A 84 -1.74 19.42 4.68
N GLU A 85 -0.75 20.14 4.19
CA GLU A 85 -0.04 21.22 4.88
C GLU A 85 0.03 22.43 3.94
N SER A 86 -0.31 23.63 4.45
CA SER A 86 -0.31 24.86 3.65
C SER A 86 -1.08 24.73 2.31
N GLY A 87 -2.17 23.96 2.30
CA GLY A 87 -3.02 23.74 1.14
C GLY A 87 -2.48 22.75 0.08
N LYS A 88 -1.36 22.08 0.36
CA LYS A 88 -0.73 21.09 -0.53
C LYS A 88 -0.63 19.72 0.13
N VAL A 89 -0.64 18.65 -0.66
CA VAL A 89 -0.40 17.29 -0.14
C VAL A 89 1.06 17.19 0.33
N SER A 90 1.28 16.97 1.62
CA SER A 90 2.63 16.87 2.20
C SER A 90 3.00 15.45 2.61
N ARG A 91 2.00 14.57 2.72
CA ARG A 91 2.20 13.16 3.09
C ARG A 91 1.03 12.32 2.64
N ILE A 92 1.32 11.11 2.21
CA ILE A 92 0.31 10.08 1.95
C ILE A 92 0.65 8.87 2.81
N GLU A 93 -0.35 8.32 3.48
CA GLU A 93 -0.21 7.07 4.22
C GLU A 93 -1.16 6.03 3.65
N LYS A 94 -0.65 4.84 3.34
CA LYS A 94 -1.45 3.64 3.12
C LYS A 94 -1.36 2.80 4.37
N SER A 95 -2.48 2.50 5.01
CA SER A 95 -2.50 1.67 6.21
C SER A 95 -3.41 0.46 6.05
N TRP A 96 -2.95 -0.66 6.59
CA TRP A 96 -3.73 -1.88 6.77
C TRP A 96 -3.45 -2.41 8.18
N ALA A 97 -4.48 -2.90 8.84
CA ALA A 97 -4.36 -3.61 10.09
C ALA A 97 -5.40 -4.71 10.13
N SER A 98 -5.02 -5.88 10.67
CA SER A 98 -5.88 -7.06 10.79
C SER A 98 -5.67 -7.76 12.11
N SER A 99 -6.60 -8.67 12.43
CA SER A 99 -6.45 -9.61 13.53
C SER A 99 -5.38 -10.66 13.22
N SER A 100 -4.78 -11.27 14.24
CA SER A 100 -3.72 -12.28 14.05
C SER A 100 -4.15 -13.48 13.19
N ALA A 101 -5.44 -13.83 13.18
CA ALA A 101 -5.98 -14.90 12.34
C ALA A 101 -5.89 -14.59 10.83
N GLU A 102 -5.95 -13.31 10.45
CA GLU A 102 -5.94 -12.83 9.06
C GLU A 102 -4.54 -12.42 8.59
N CYS A 103 -3.58 -12.29 9.51
CA CYS A 103 -2.20 -11.90 9.21
C CYS A 103 -1.42 -12.93 8.37
N GLY A 104 -1.98 -14.14 8.20
CA GLY A 104 -1.39 -15.21 7.41
C GLY A 104 0.02 -15.60 7.87
N SER A 105 0.91 -15.89 6.93
CA SER A 105 2.29 -16.32 7.19
C SER A 105 3.21 -15.20 7.71
N GLY A 106 2.73 -13.95 7.80
CA GLY A 106 3.54 -12.79 8.16
C GLY A 106 4.54 -12.35 7.08
N GLN A 107 4.47 -12.93 5.88
CA GLN A 107 5.36 -12.62 4.76
C GLN A 107 5.02 -11.32 4.03
N TRP A 108 3.88 -10.71 4.33
CA TRP A 108 3.42 -9.47 3.69
C TRP A 108 4.46 -8.35 3.72
N PHE A 109 5.24 -8.22 4.80
CA PHE A 109 6.29 -7.22 4.91
C PHE A 109 7.45 -7.51 3.94
N GLU A 110 7.91 -8.76 3.87
CA GLU A 110 9.02 -9.14 2.99
C GLU A 110 8.61 -9.13 1.52
N THR A 111 7.37 -9.53 1.23
CA THR A 111 6.79 -9.38 -0.11
C THR A 111 6.72 -7.91 -0.52
N ALA A 112 6.34 -7.00 0.40
CA ALA A 112 6.33 -5.57 0.12
C ALA A 112 7.73 -5.06 -0.22
N ILE A 113 8.74 -5.41 0.60
CA ILE A 113 10.14 -5.03 0.37
C ILE A 113 10.62 -5.54 -0.98
N GLN A 114 10.39 -6.82 -1.28
CA GLN A 114 10.81 -7.42 -2.55
C GLN A 114 10.20 -6.71 -3.75
N GLN A 115 8.91 -6.38 -3.71
CA GLN A 115 8.26 -5.66 -4.80
C GLN A 115 8.80 -4.23 -4.96
N ILE A 116 8.98 -3.49 -3.86
CA ILE A 116 9.53 -2.13 -3.92
C ILE A 116 10.98 -2.17 -4.43
N ASN A 117 11.78 -3.12 -3.97
CA ASN A 117 13.15 -3.30 -4.43
C ASN A 117 13.25 -3.64 -5.92
N GLN A 118 12.33 -4.47 -6.43
CA GLN A 118 12.29 -4.80 -7.86
C GLN A 118 11.99 -3.58 -8.74
N MET A 119 11.20 -2.63 -8.25
CA MET A 119 10.84 -1.43 -9.01
C MET A 119 11.87 -0.31 -8.91
N HIS A 120 12.45 -0.11 -7.71
CA HIS A 120 13.18 1.11 -7.38
C HIS A 120 14.61 0.87 -6.89
N GLY A 121 15.04 -0.39 -6.79
CA GLY A 121 16.32 -0.76 -6.20
C GLY A 121 16.25 -0.94 -4.68
N GLU A 122 17.37 -1.38 -4.10
CA GLU A 122 17.42 -1.74 -2.68
C GLU A 122 17.22 -0.53 -1.75
N GLY A 123 16.33 -0.71 -0.77
CA GLY A 123 16.14 0.23 0.34
C GLY A 123 16.96 -0.12 1.57
N GLN A 124 17.01 0.82 2.52
CA GLN A 124 17.58 0.60 3.84
C GLN A 124 16.54 -0.07 4.74
N GLN A 125 16.91 -1.18 5.39
CA GLN A 125 16.01 -1.94 6.26
C GLN A 125 16.46 -1.83 7.71
N PHE A 126 15.50 -1.77 8.63
CA PHE A 126 15.72 -1.61 10.07
C PHE A 126 14.83 -2.60 10.82
N TYR A 127 15.47 -3.41 11.66
CA TYR A 127 14.82 -4.42 12.49
C TYR A 127 15.10 -4.10 13.95
N ALA A 128 14.07 -4.08 14.80
CA ALA A 128 14.27 -3.94 16.24
C ALA A 128 14.92 -5.19 16.84
N ASP A 129 14.56 -6.36 16.31
CA ASP A 129 15.17 -7.65 16.59
C ASP A 129 15.07 -8.51 15.31
N ILE A 130 16.22 -8.91 14.78
CA ILE A 130 16.33 -9.61 13.49
C ILE A 130 15.79 -11.06 13.57
N ASP A 131 15.82 -11.66 14.75
CA ASP A 131 15.41 -13.06 14.95
C ASP A 131 13.93 -13.18 15.32
N SER A 132 13.31 -12.07 15.73
CA SER A 132 11.90 -12.05 16.16
C SER A 132 10.98 -11.53 15.06
N ARG A 133 10.09 -12.40 14.57
CA ARG A 133 9.01 -11.99 13.66
C ARG A 133 8.01 -11.03 14.30
N LEU A 134 7.92 -11.03 15.63
CA LEU A 134 7.02 -10.17 16.40
C LEU A 134 7.61 -8.78 16.67
N SER A 135 8.84 -8.51 16.19
CA SER A 135 9.46 -7.22 16.36
C SER A 135 8.94 -6.21 15.32
N PRO A 136 8.85 -4.92 15.68
CA PRO A 136 8.63 -3.86 14.71
C PRO A 136 9.74 -3.84 13.68
N ARG A 137 9.35 -3.68 12.41
CA ARG A 137 10.23 -3.64 11.25
C ARG A 137 9.94 -2.41 10.43
N SER A 138 10.97 -1.87 9.80
CA SER A 138 10.79 -0.77 8.86
C SER A 138 11.80 -0.83 7.74
N ALA A 139 11.44 -0.23 6.62
CA ALA A 139 12.32 -0.06 5.48
C ALA A 139 12.10 1.32 4.86
N MET A 140 13.12 1.83 4.19
CA MET A 140 13.10 3.17 3.61
C MET A 140 13.79 3.19 2.26
N TRP A 141 13.18 3.92 1.33
CA TRP A 141 13.72 4.21 0.01
C TRP A 141 13.67 5.71 -0.23
N VAL A 142 14.60 6.19 -1.06
CA VAL A 142 14.48 7.48 -1.72
C VAL A 142 14.17 7.18 -3.18
N ILE A 143 12.98 7.56 -3.62
CA ILE A 143 12.47 7.29 -4.97
C ILE A 143 12.18 8.64 -5.60
N GLN A 144 12.98 9.02 -6.60
CA GLN A 144 12.92 10.35 -7.21
C GLN A 144 13.02 11.45 -6.12
N GLU A 145 12.02 12.32 -6.04
CA GLU A 145 11.89 13.41 -5.08
C GLU A 145 11.09 13.04 -3.82
N ALA A 146 10.84 11.75 -3.59
CA ALA A 146 10.08 11.26 -2.45
C ALA A 146 10.89 10.32 -1.56
N GLN A 147 10.68 10.44 -0.25
CA GLN A 147 11.03 9.43 0.73
C GLN A 147 9.82 8.50 0.90
N VAL A 148 10.05 7.20 0.73
CA VAL A 148 9.07 6.16 0.96
C VAL A 148 9.51 5.33 2.16
N SER A 149 8.64 5.18 3.15
CA SER A 149 8.92 4.40 4.35
C SER A 149 7.84 3.34 4.58
N LEU A 150 8.26 2.10 4.75
CA LEU A 150 7.39 0.99 5.11
C LEU A 150 7.58 0.69 6.60
N PHE A 151 6.48 0.51 7.31
CA PHE A 151 6.45 0.07 8.70
C PHE A 151 5.60 -1.18 8.80
N GLY A 152 6.12 -2.20 9.47
CA GLY A 152 5.44 -3.43 9.81
C GLY A 152 5.47 -3.63 11.32
N ASP A 153 4.32 -3.95 11.90
CA ASP A 153 4.21 -4.36 13.30
C ASP A 153 3.38 -5.64 13.36
N MET A 154 3.85 -6.62 14.10
CA MET A 154 3.16 -7.88 14.32
C MET A 154 3.24 -8.23 15.79
N THR A 155 2.09 -8.29 16.44
CA THR A 155 1.95 -8.74 17.83
C THR A 155 1.08 -9.99 17.86
N PRO A 156 1.00 -10.71 18.99
CA PRO A 156 0.16 -11.92 19.10
C PRO A 156 -1.32 -11.71 18.76
N GLY A 157 -1.84 -10.47 18.85
CA GLY A 157 -3.25 -10.16 18.60
C GLY A 157 -3.54 -9.39 17.31
N LYS A 158 -2.53 -8.80 16.66
CA LYS A 158 -2.73 -7.92 15.50
C LYS A 158 -1.50 -7.88 14.60
N CYS A 159 -1.71 -7.61 13.33
CA CYS A 159 -0.67 -7.10 12.45
C CYS A 159 -1.10 -5.76 11.88
N SER A 160 -0.11 -4.96 11.51
CA SER A 160 -0.34 -3.76 10.74
C SER A 160 0.82 -3.49 9.79
N MET A 161 0.49 -2.97 8.63
CA MET A 161 1.43 -2.43 7.66
C MET A 161 1.06 -1.00 7.36
N ARG A 162 2.07 -0.13 7.28
CA ARG A 162 1.88 1.25 6.89
C ARG A 162 2.98 1.69 5.94
N LEU A 163 2.58 2.11 4.74
CA LEU A 163 3.46 2.73 3.76
C LEU A 163 3.26 4.24 3.82
N VAL A 164 4.34 4.99 3.91
CA VAL A 164 4.34 6.45 4.07
C VAL A 164 5.15 7.07 2.95
N PHE A 165 4.53 8.02 2.24
CA PHE A 165 5.16 8.81 1.19
C PHE A 165 5.28 10.25 1.67
N LYS A 166 6.46 10.84 1.48
CA LYS A 166 6.74 12.25 1.80
C LYS A 166 7.68 12.84 0.77
N PRO A 167 7.68 14.17 0.55
CA PRO A 167 8.76 14.83 -0.17
C PRO A 167 10.10 14.53 0.50
N ASN A 168 11.09 14.17 -0.31
CA ASN A 168 12.47 14.07 0.11
C ASN A 168 13.07 15.47 0.12
N VAL A 169 13.14 16.09 1.30
CA VAL A 169 13.80 17.39 1.46
C VAL A 169 15.25 17.12 1.83
N THR A 170 16.13 17.02 0.84
CA THR A 170 17.57 17.16 1.07
C THR A 170 17.82 18.63 1.35
N ASN A 171 18.17 18.97 2.59
CA ASN A 171 18.74 20.29 2.89
C ASN A 171 20.03 20.41 2.07
N ASP A 172 19.98 21.15 0.97
CA ASP A 172 21.17 21.57 0.27
C ASP A 172 21.92 22.49 1.23
N GLY A 173 23.04 22.01 1.78
CA GLY A 173 23.85 22.70 2.79
C GLY A 173 24.59 23.93 2.26
N SER A 174 24.04 24.58 1.24
CA SER A 174 24.63 25.70 0.50
C SER A 174 24.36 27.08 1.14
N GLU A 175 23.88 27.12 2.38
CA GLU A 175 23.86 28.34 3.21
C GLU A 175 24.95 28.27 4.29
N LEU A 176 26.21 28.43 3.89
CA LEU A 176 27.31 28.85 4.75
C LEU A 176 28.16 29.90 4.03
#